data_AF-A0A7W5F2P8-F1
#
_entry.id   AF-A0A7W5F2P8-F1
#
_cell.length_a   1.000
_cell.length_b   1.000
_cell.length_c   1.000
_cell.angle_alpha   90.00
_cell.angle_beta   90.00
_cell.angle_gamma   90.00
#
_symmetry.space_group_name_H-M   'P 1'
#
loop_
_entity.id
_entity.type
_entity.pdbx_description
1 polymer ?
#
loop_
_entity_poly.entity_id
_entity_poly.type
_entity_poly.pdbx_seq_one_letter_code
_entity_poly.pdbx_strand_id
1 'polypeptide(L)'
;MSAHQYDHGHTFAGWVGCAIGSVAAGVAGAGVVMVSGLLIAGGIAIGVVALLVTWALHLSGWGKGPGLRPREEWGWRVRDSSAPGGHGACLGCRLAGRRRPVDVAGVVPVRAGGETEAAAAVGADSVR
;
A
#
# COMPACT_ATOMS: atom_id res chain seq x y z
N MET A 1 14.56 11.97 -14.29
CA MET A 1 13.23 11.35 -14.17
C MET A 1 13.46 9.91 -13.74
N SER A 2 12.99 9.52 -12.56
CA SER A 2 13.33 8.23 -11.95
C SER A 2 12.97 7.06 -12.87
N ALA A 3 13.98 6.26 -13.22
CA ALA A 3 13.87 5.10 -14.11
C ALA A 3 12.97 3.98 -13.53
N HIS A 4 12.68 4.02 -12.23
CA HIS A 4 11.68 3.18 -11.60
C HIS A 4 10.36 3.91 -11.47
N GLN A 5 9.41 3.45 -12.28
CA GLN A 5 8.01 3.81 -12.14
C GLN A 5 7.48 3.05 -10.91
N TYR A 6 7.02 3.79 -9.90
CA TYR A 6 6.57 3.23 -8.63
C TYR A 6 5.08 3.47 -8.46
N ASP A 7 4.40 2.48 -7.90
CA ASP A 7 3.03 2.63 -7.45
C ASP A 7 2.97 3.68 -6.36
N HIS A 8 2.29 4.79 -6.62
CA HIS A 8 2.30 5.91 -5.70
C HIS A 8 1.60 5.66 -4.34
N GLY A 9 1.00 4.49 -4.11
CA GLY A 9 0.51 4.02 -2.80
C GLY A 9 -0.67 4.82 -2.22
N HIS A 10 -1.02 5.95 -2.82
CA HIS A 10 -2.17 6.75 -2.43
C HIS A 10 -3.43 6.18 -3.08
N THR A 11 -4.43 5.86 -2.25
CA THR A 11 -5.69 5.25 -2.69
C THR A 11 -6.85 6.17 -2.32
N PHE A 12 -7.96 6.09 -3.06
CA PHE A 12 -9.17 6.85 -2.71
C PHE A 12 -9.64 6.52 -1.28
N ALA A 13 -9.65 5.23 -0.91
CA ALA A 13 -9.96 4.79 0.45
C ALA A 13 -9.03 5.45 1.48
N GLY A 14 -7.72 5.48 1.22
CA GLY A 14 -6.73 6.09 2.10
C GLY A 14 -6.94 7.60 2.30
N TRP A 15 -7.24 8.34 1.23
CA TRP A 15 -7.52 9.78 1.32
C TRP A 15 -8.78 10.09 2.12
N VAL A 16 -9.87 9.35 1.88
CA VAL A 16 -11.11 9.52 2.66
C VAL A 16 -10.88 9.18 4.13
N GLY A 17 -10.19 8.07 4.41
CA GLY A 17 -9.83 7.69 5.78
C GLY A 17 -8.96 8.73 6.47
N CYS A 18 -7.97 9.30 5.77
CA CYS A 18 -7.10 10.35 6.28
C CYS A 18 -7.88 11.62 6.64
N ALA A 19 -8.81 12.05 5.76
CA ALA A 19 -9.64 13.22 6.01
C ALA A 19 -10.52 13.05 7.27
N ILE A 20 -11.22 11.92 7.38
CA ILE A 20 -12.08 11.64 8.55
C ILE A 20 -11.22 11.47 9.81
N GLY A 21 -10.08 10.77 9.71
CA GLY A 21 -9.14 10.58 10.82
C GLY A 21 -8.55 11.90 11.34
N SER A 22 -8.31 12.87 10.45
CA SER A 22 -7.84 14.19 10.84
C SER A 22 -8.90 14.94 11.66
N VAL A 23 -10.18 14.84 11.28
CA VAL A 23 -11.31 15.38 12.05
C VAL A 23 -11.41 14.68 13.41
N ALA A 24 -11.31 13.35 13.44
CA ALA A 24 -11.32 12.57 14.68
C ALA A 24 -10.22 13.04 15.65
N ALA A 25 -8.99 13.21 15.15
CA ALA A 25 -7.86 13.69 15.94
C ALA A 25 -8.07 15.12 16.43
N GLY A 26 -8.60 16.01 15.59
CA GLY A 26 -8.93 17.39 15.97
C GLY A 26 -9.96 17.45 17.09
N VAL A 27 -11.04 16.69 16.99
CA VAL A 27 -12.10 16.63 18.01
C VAL A 27 -11.58 16.04 19.33
N ALA A 28 -10.82 14.94 19.27
CA ALA A 28 -10.21 14.35 20.45
C ALA A 28 -9.21 15.30 21.12
N GLY A 29 -8.35 15.95 20.33
CA GLY A 29 -7.36 16.94 20.82
C GLY A 29 -8.03 18.15 21.48
N ALA A 30 -9.11 18.67 20.89
CA ALA A 30 -9.93 19.70 21.51
C ALA A 30 -10.50 19.25 22.87
N GLY A 31 -10.94 17.99 22.95
CA GLY A 31 -11.38 17.38 24.20
C GLY A 31 -10.30 17.33 25.28
N VAL A 32 -9.04 17.07 24.91
CA VAL A 32 -7.91 17.11 25.86
C VAL A 32 -7.67 18.53 26.38
N VAL A 33 -7.61 19.53 25.49
CA VAL A 33 -7.37 20.93 25.86
C VAL A 33 -8.48 21.48 26.77
N MET A 34 -9.73 21.06 26.55
CA MET A 34 -10.89 21.47 27.34
C MET A 34 -11.21 20.54 28.51
N VAL A 35 -10.42 19.48 28.75
CA VAL A 35 -10.68 18.45 29.77
C VAL A 35 -12.11 17.88 29.67
N SER A 36 -12.55 17.64 28.44
CA SER A 36 -13.90 17.17 28.12
C SER A 36 -13.89 15.72 27.65
N GLY A 37 -14.37 14.82 28.52
CA GLY A 37 -14.53 13.40 28.19
C GLY A 37 -15.49 13.16 27.02
N LEU A 38 -16.52 14.00 26.87
CA LEU A 38 -17.48 13.89 25.77
C LEU A 38 -16.83 14.13 24.40
N LEU A 39 -15.96 15.14 24.30
CA LEU A 39 -15.23 15.42 23.06
C LEU A 39 -14.19 14.35 22.75
N ILE A 40 -13.50 13.82 23.76
CA ILE A 40 -12.58 12.69 23.59
C ILE A 40 -13.35 11.47 23.06
N ALA A 41 -14.46 11.10 23.69
CA ALA A 41 -15.30 9.99 23.26
C ALA A 41 -15.86 10.21 21.85
N GLY A 42 -16.29 11.43 21.52
CA GLY A 42 -16.73 11.82 20.19
C GLY A 42 -15.64 11.66 19.13
N GLY A 43 -14.42 12.13 19.41
CA GLY A 43 -13.27 11.95 18.52
C GLY A 43 -12.94 10.47 18.27
N ILE A 44 -12.94 9.64 19.32
CA ILE A 44 -12.75 8.19 19.20
C ILE A 44 -13.84 7.57 18.32
N ALA A 45 -15.11 7.93 18.53
CA ALA A 45 -16.23 7.44 17.73
C ALA A 45 -16.07 7.80 16.25
N ILE A 46 -15.66 9.03 15.93
CA ILE A 46 -15.35 9.44 14.55
C ILE A 46 -14.20 8.61 13.98
N GLY A 47 -13.17 8.29 14.78
CA GLY A 47 -12.07 7.41 14.38
C GLY A 47 -12.54 6.00 14.01
N VAL A 48 -13.47 5.42 14.77
CA VAL A 48 -14.10 4.13 14.43
C VAL A 48 -14.86 4.24 13.12
N VAL A 49 -15.61 5.33 12.89
CA VAL A 49 -16.28 5.58 11.61
C VAL A 49 -15.27 5.66 10.46
N ALA A 50 -14.14 6.36 10.64
CA ALA A 50 -13.07 6.44 9.65
C ALA A 50 -12.55 5.05 9.26
N LEU A 51 -12.31 4.18 10.25
CA LEU A 51 -11.89 2.80 10.04
C LEU A 51 -12.91 2.02 9.22
N LEU A 52 -14.19 2.08 9.59
CA LEU A 52 -15.27 1.36 8.90
C LEU A 52 -15.46 1.85 7.46
N VAL A 53 -15.44 3.16 7.24
CA VAL A 53 -15.55 3.76 5.90
C VAL A 53 -14.36 3.34 5.03
N THR A 54 -13.14 3.45 5.55
CA THR A 54 -11.92 3.05 4.83
C THR A 54 -11.96 1.57 4.46
N TRP A 55 -12.40 0.73 5.40
CA TRP A 55 -12.54 -0.71 5.18
C TRP A 55 -13.59 -1.04 4.11
N ALA A 56 -14.78 -0.42 4.18
CA ALA A 56 -15.82 -0.60 3.15
C ALA A 56 -15.36 -0.13 1.75
N LEU A 57 -14.64 0.99 1.68
CA LEU A 57 -14.03 1.49 0.45
C LEU A 57 -12.98 0.51 -0.08
N HIS A 58 -12.14 -0.04 0.80
CA HIS A 58 -11.16 -1.05 0.42
C HIS A 58 -11.84 -2.30 -0.16
N LEU A 59 -12.86 -2.84 0.50
CA LEU A 59 -13.62 -4.00 0.03
C LEU A 59 -14.39 -3.75 -1.28
N SER A 60 -14.72 -2.49 -1.59
CA SER A 60 -15.35 -2.10 -2.86
C SER A 60 -14.34 -1.73 -3.95
N GLY A 61 -13.05 -2.00 -3.74
CA GLY A 61 -11.97 -1.82 -4.71
C GLY A 61 -11.41 -0.41 -4.80
N TRP A 62 -11.82 0.51 -3.92
CA TRP A 62 -11.25 1.86 -3.84
C TRP A 62 -9.97 1.92 -2.98
N GLY A 63 -9.64 0.82 -2.30
CA GLY A 63 -8.31 0.56 -1.76
C GLY A 63 -7.54 -0.39 -2.67
N LYS A 64 -6.23 -0.53 -2.43
CA LYS A 64 -5.35 -1.41 -3.18
C LYS A 64 -4.76 -2.46 -2.23
N GLY A 65 -4.69 -3.70 -2.68
CA GLY A 65 -4.04 -4.79 -1.95
C GLY A 65 -2.52 -4.63 -1.90
N PRO A 66 -1.84 -5.33 -0.98
CA PRO A 66 -0.38 -5.42 -0.98
C PRO A 66 0.10 -6.21 -2.20
N GLY A 67 1.19 -5.77 -2.83
CA GLY A 67 1.84 -6.46 -3.95
C GLY A 67 1.98 -5.59 -5.21
N LEU A 68 2.55 -6.19 -6.26
CA LEU A 68 2.68 -5.55 -7.57
C LEU A 68 1.34 -5.50 -8.29
N ARG A 69 1.08 -4.38 -8.96
CA ARG A 69 -0.18 -4.11 -9.66
C ARG A 69 0.11 -3.74 -11.11
N PRO A 70 -0.78 -4.08 -12.07
CA PRO A 70 -0.67 -3.58 -13.44
C PRO A 70 -0.64 -2.05 -13.45
N ARG A 71 0.09 -1.48 -14.39
CA ARG A 71 0.37 -0.04 -14.45
C ARG A 71 -0.92 0.78 -14.63
N GLU A 72 -1.86 0.26 -15.40
CA GLU A 72 -3.20 0.81 -15.59
C GLU A 72 -3.99 0.95 -14.29
N GLU A 73 -3.68 0.15 -13.26
CA GLU A 73 -4.39 0.20 -11.99
C GLU A 73 -3.75 1.15 -10.98
N TRP A 74 -2.58 1.74 -11.24
CA TRP A 74 -1.83 2.54 -10.25
C TRP A 74 -2.55 3.82 -9.83
N GLY A 75 -3.39 4.37 -10.70
CA GLY A 75 -4.15 5.58 -10.41
C GLY A 75 -5.05 5.41 -9.18
N TRP A 76 -5.02 6.39 -8.27
CA TRP A 76 -5.79 6.36 -7.02
C TRP A 76 -7.31 6.36 -7.21
N ARG A 77 -7.79 6.81 -8.38
CA ARG A 77 -9.18 6.81 -8.82
C ARG A 77 -9.59 5.55 -9.60
N VAL A 78 -8.65 4.64 -9.86
CA VAL A 78 -8.94 3.41 -10.60
C VAL A 78 -9.31 2.33 -9.58
N ARG A 79 -10.46 1.69 -9.77
CA ARG A 79 -10.86 0.56 -8.92
C ARG A 79 -9.91 -0.63 -9.10
N ASP A 80 -9.62 -1.32 -8.02
CA ASP A 80 -8.95 -2.60 -8.02
C ASP A 80 -9.90 -3.70 -8.54
N SER A 81 -9.54 -4.28 -9.68
CA SER A 81 -10.32 -5.35 -10.32
C SER A 81 -10.29 -6.65 -9.53
N SER A 82 -9.27 -6.86 -8.69
CA SER A 82 -9.08 -8.06 -7.86
C SER A 82 -9.85 -8.02 -6.53
N ALA A 83 -10.39 -6.86 -6.14
CA ALA A 83 -11.07 -6.65 -4.86
C ALA A 83 -12.23 -7.62 -4.55
N PRO A 84 -13.08 -8.05 -5.53
CA PRO A 84 -14.13 -9.04 -5.27
C PRO A 84 -13.59 -10.38 -4.76
N GLY A 85 -12.43 -10.82 -5.25
CA GLY A 85 -11.76 -12.05 -4.80
C GLY A 85 -11.01 -11.90 -3.47
N GLY A 86 -10.71 -10.66 -3.08
CA GLY A 86 -9.87 -10.32 -1.93
C GLY A 86 -8.38 -10.64 -2.14
N HIS A 87 -7.53 -10.03 -1.32
CA HIS A 87 -6.08 -10.24 -1.39
C HIS A 87 -5.63 -11.19 -0.28
N GLY A 88 -4.90 -12.25 -0.62
CA GLY A 88 -4.50 -13.30 0.33
C GLY A 88 -3.69 -12.78 1.53
N ALA A 89 -2.82 -11.78 1.29
CA ALA A 89 -2.02 -11.14 2.33
C ALA A 89 -2.73 -10.01 3.09
N CYS A 90 -3.91 -9.53 2.65
CA CYS A 90 -4.60 -8.41 3.28
C CYS A 90 -5.45 -8.84 4.49
N LEU A 91 -5.10 -8.35 5.68
CA LEU A 91 -5.90 -8.58 6.90
C LEU A 91 -7.34 -8.06 6.73
N GLY A 92 -7.53 -6.90 6.12
CA GLY A 92 -8.86 -6.31 5.91
C GLY A 92 -9.77 -7.19 5.06
N CYS A 93 -9.25 -7.79 3.99
CA CYS A 93 -9.99 -8.76 3.17
C CYS A 93 -10.25 -10.06 3.92
N ARG A 94 -9.27 -10.56 4.70
CA ARG A 94 -9.44 -11.77 5.51
C ARG A 94 -10.50 -11.62 6.60
N LEU A 95 -10.55 -10.47 7.28
CA LEU A 95 -11.59 -10.14 8.27
C LEU A 95 -12.99 -10.07 7.62
N ALA A 96 -13.06 -9.75 6.32
CA ALA A 96 -14.28 -9.79 5.53
C ALA A 96 -14.61 -11.18 4.94
N GLY A 97 -13.86 -12.23 5.32
CA GLY A 97 -14.04 -13.58 4.78
C GLY A 97 -13.52 -13.79 3.35
N ARG A 98 -12.90 -12.78 2.72
CA ARG A 98 -12.36 -12.88 1.36
C ARG A 98 -10.94 -13.41 1.39
N ARG A 99 -10.80 -14.73 1.25
CA ARG A 99 -9.51 -15.43 1.23
C ARG A 99 -9.24 -15.95 -0.17
N ARG A 100 -8.50 -15.17 -0.98
CA ARG A 100 -7.85 -15.73 -2.16
C ARG A 100 -6.59 -16.48 -1.71
N PRO A 101 -6.35 -17.73 -2.17
CA PRO A 101 -5.07 -18.39 -1.98
C PRO A 101 -3.94 -17.46 -2.46
N VAL A 102 -2.85 -17.37 -1.70
CA VAL A 102 -1.67 -16.63 -2.14
C VAL A 102 -1.11 -17.40 -3.32
N ASP A 103 -1.25 -16.84 -4.52
CA ASP A 103 -0.67 -17.43 -5.72
C ASP A 103 0.85 -17.16 -5.67
N VAL A 104 1.62 -18.18 -5.29
CA VAL A 104 3.09 -18.11 -5.17
C VAL A 104 3.76 -18.10 -6.55
N ALA A 105 2.98 -18.14 -7.64
CA ALA A 105 3.44 -18.22 -9.03
C ALA A 105 4.26 -17.01 -9.52
N GLY A 106 4.49 -15.99 -8.69
CA GLY A 106 5.24 -14.78 -9.03
C GLY A 106 6.63 -14.64 -8.42
N VAL A 107 7.16 -15.63 -7.69
CA VAL A 107 8.56 -15.60 -7.24
C VAL A 107 9.45 -15.96 -8.43
N VAL A 108 9.71 -14.99 -9.31
CA VAL A 108 10.80 -15.11 -10.29
C VAL A 108 12.09 -15.17 -9.46
N PRO A 109 12.89 -16.25 -9.53
CA PRO A 109 14.18 -16.26 -8.86
C PRO A 109 14.99 -15.11 -9.43
N VAL A 110 15.49 -14.22 -8.55
CA VAL A 110 16.52 -13.26 -8.91
C VAL A 110 17.64 -14.05 -9.55
N ARG A 111 17.80 -13.92 -10.87
CA ARG A 111 19.01 -14.36 -11.56
C ARG A 111 20.12 -13.50 -10.94
N ALA A 112 20.90 -14.09 -10.04
CA ALA A 112 22.20 -13.57 -9.67
C ALA A 112 23.08 -13.65 -10.92
N GLY A 113 22.93 -12.68 -11.82
CA GLY A 113 23.87 -12.43 -12.90
C GLY A 113 25.11 -11.82 -12.27
N GLY A 114 26.01 -12.68 -11.77
CA GLY A 114 27.39 -12.27 -11.54
C GLY A 114 27.98 -11.92 -12.90
N GLU A 115 28.20 -10.64 -13.14
CA GLU A 115 29.07 -10.19 -14.22
C GLU A 115 30.45 -10.76 -13.93
N THR A 116 30.88 -11.76 -14.71
CA THR A 116 32.28 -12.19 -14.72
C THR A 116 33.11 -11.03 -15.25
N GLU A 117 33.77 -10.35 -14.34
CA GLU A 117 34.87 -9.42 -14.58
C GLU A 117 35.90 -10.12 -15.48
N ALA A 118 35.92 -9.75 -16.76
CA ALA A 118 36.95 -10.18 -17.69
C ALA A 118 38.24 -9.43 -17.33
N ALA A 119 39.10 -10.09 -16.55
CA ALA A 119 40.47 -9.67 -16.32
C ALA A 119 41.22 -9.56 -17.67
N ALA A 120 41.45 -8.32 -18.12
CA ALA A 120 42.35 -8.05 -19.25
C ALA A 120 43.79 -8.29 -18.78
N ALA A 121 44.35 -9.43 -19.17
CA ALA A 121 45.75 -9.76 -18.96
C ALA A 121 46.65 -8.84 -19.78
N VAL A 122 47.61 -8.24 -19.07
CA VAL A 122 48.79 -7.55 -19.61
C VAL A 122 49.59 -8.50 -20.51
N GLY A 123 49.89 -8.04 -21.73
CA GLY A 123 50.88 -8.65 -22.62
C GLY A 123 51.74 -7.55 -23.23
N ALA A 124 52.86 -7.27 -22.59
CA ALA A 124 53.95 -6.51 -23.17
C ALA A 124 54.65 -7.37 -24.22
N ASP A 125 54.96 -6.81 -25.39
CA ASP A 125 56.18 -7.17 -26.10
C ASP A 125 56.63 -6.02 -27.01
N SER A 126 57.71 -5.38 -26.57
CA SER A 126 58.65 -4.60 -27.36
C SER A 126 59.57 -5.54 -28.14
N VAL A 127 60.04 -5.09 -29.33
CA VAL A 127 61.29 -5.46 -30.06
C VAL A 127 61.03 -5.83 -31.54
N ARG A 128 61.09 -4.83 -32.44
CA ARG A 128 62.18 -4.62 -33.43
C ARG A 128 61.88 -3.42 -34.34
#